data_AF-A0A7S1WKD8-F1
#
_entry.id   AF-A0A7S1WKD8-F1
#
_cell.length_a   1.000
_cell.length_b   1.000
_cell.length_c   1.000
_cell.angle_alpha   90.00
_cell.angle_beta   90.00
_cell.angle_gamma   90.00
#
_symmetry.space_group_name_H-M   'P 1'
#
loop_
_entity.id
_entity.type
_entity.pdbx_description
1 polymer ?
#
loop_
_entity_poly.entity_id
_entity_poly.type
_entity_poly.pdbx_seq_one_letter_code
_entity_poly.pdbx_strand_id
1 'polypeptide(L)'
;PRRLQGAAAPPPAAPAVETLEIFYGTHCPNCLLEVQQGLKPLLSAGLPGSQVRVALLPWTTGSFGADGLYIPTPNDIEAFSHVCALRSGGFPEPSPIDSPAFLNVAGFILCDLDHLINPNLVRDEATARACALQYGLPWEGAGGIKTCTEGGPRSEGYSLMHGAAYSMKVSGAQSRLGPPDSTTPFIYLDGRMLDCPGPTSCANIWLPSGMQPLPSP
;
A
#
# COMPACT_ATOMS: atom_id res chain seq x y z
N PRO A 1 0.55 -47.61 42.50
CA PRO A 1 -0.20 -47.07 41.33
C PRO A 1 0.19 -45.61 41.02
N ARG A 2 1.14 -45.40 40.09
CA ARG A 2 1.48 -44.08 39.56
C ARG A 2 0.39 -43.67 38.56
N ARG A 3 -0.42 -42.66 38.88
CA ARG A 3 -1.28 -41.99 37.90
C ARG A 3 -0.38 -41.28 36.90
N LEU A 4 -0.38 -41.72 35.65
CA LEU A 4 0.15 -40.96 34.53
C LEU A 4 -0.70 -39.68 34.42
N GLN A 5 -0.11 -38.53 34.75
CA GLN A 5 -0.71 -37.24 34.45
C GLN A 5 -0.78 -37.13 32.91
N GLY A 6 -2.00 -37.12 32.38
CA GLY A 6 -2.22 -36.92 30.95
C GLY A 6 -1.61 -35.58 30.53
N ALA A 7 -0.77 -35.60 29.50
CA ALA A 7 -0.24 -34.39 28.90
C ALA A 7 -1.42 -33.53 28.43
N ALA A 8 -1.45 -32.26 28.85
CA ALA A 8 -2.43 -31.31 28.35
C ALA A 8 -2.31 -31.22 26.82
N ALA A 9 -3.45 -31.18 26.12
CA ALA A 9 -3.46 -30.94 24.69
C ALA A 9 -2.77 -29.61 24.40
N PRO A 10 -1.94 -29.52 23.33
CA PRO A 10 -1.33 -28.26 22.94
C PRO A 10 -2.42 -27.21 22.66
N PRO A 11 -2.17 -25.94 22.98
CA PRO A 11 -3.12 -24.87 22.66
C PRO A 11 -3.36 -24.82 21.14
N PRO A 12 -4.57 -24.43 20.71
CA PRO A 12 -4.88 -24.27 19.28
C PRO A 12 -3.91 -23.26 18.65
N ALA A 13 -3.48 -23.55 17.42
CA ALA A 13 -2.63 -22.64 16.66
C ALA A 13 -3.35 -21.30 16.46
N ALA A 14 -2.63 -20.18 16.63
CA ALA A 14 -3.18 -18.87 16.30
C ALA A 14 -3.53 -18.81 14.80
N PRO A 15 -4.61 -18.10 14.42
CA PRO A 15 -4.93 -17.92 13.01
C PRO A 15 -3.77 -17.23 12.28
N ALA A 16 -3.58 -17.59 11.01
CA ALA A 16 -2.59 -16.94 10.16
C ALA A 16 -2.94 -15.45 9.97
N VAL A 17 -1.92 -14.60 9.87
CA VAL A 17 -2.08 -13.18 9.56
C VAL A 17 -1.97 -13.02 8.05
N GLU A 18 -3.09 -12.69 7.43
CA GLU A 18 -3.17 -12.41 6.00
C GLU A 18 -2.56 -11.03 5.70
N THR A 19 -1.75 -10.95 4.65
CA THR A 19 -1.12 -9.71 4.21
C THR A 19 -1.65 -9.30 2.85
N LEU A 20 -2.28 -8.12 2.80
CA LEU A 20 -2.72 -7.47 1.57
C LEU A 20 -1.72 -6.37 1.18
N GLU A 21 -1.10 -6.45 0.01
CA GLU A 21 -0.25 -5.37 -0.51
C GLU A 21 -0.89 -4.78 -1.77
N ILE A 22 -1.08 -3.46 -1.80
CA ILE A 22 -1.65 -2.74 -2.93
C ILE A 22 -0.61 -1.73 -3.44
N PHE A 23 -0.18 -1.92 -4.68
CA PHE A 23 0.72 -1.02 -5.39
C PHE A 23 -0.06 -0.21 -6.42
N TYR A 24 -0.08 1.12 -6.30
CA TYR A 24 -0.95 2.00 -7.09
C TYR A 24 -0.18 3.11 -7.81
N GLY A 25 -0.58 3.46 -9.03
CA GLY A 25 -0.06 4.66 -9.71
C GLY A 25 -0.79 5.94 -9.25
N THR A 26 -0.08 7.07 -9.15
CA THR A 26 -0.67 8.38 -8.76
C THR A 26 -1.64 8.95 -9.79
N HIS A 27 -1.50 8.56 -11.06
CA HIS A 27 -2.37 8.96 -12.18
C HIS A 27 -3.15 7.79 -12.79
N CYS A 28 -3.43 6.75 -12.00
CA CYS A 28 -4.06 5.53 -12.46
C CYS A 28 -5.55 5.51 -12.07
N PRO A 29 -6.52 5.71 -13.00
CA PRO A 29 -7.94 5.71 -12.66
C PRO A 29 -8.42 4.41 -12.02
N ASN A 30 -7.93 3.26 -12.49
CA ASN A 30 -8.26 1.96 -11.90
C ASN A 30 -7.74 1.85 -10.45
N CYS A 31 -6.65 2.53 -10.14
CA CYS A 31 -6.08 2.53 -8.80
C CYS A 31 -6.91 3.39 -7.84
N LEU A 32 -7.42 4.55 -8.31
CA LEU A 32 -8.40 5.32 -7.55
C LEU A 32 -9.65 4.48 -7.27
N LEU A 33 -10.18 3.77 -8.28
CA LEU A 33 -11.34 2.90 -8.12
C LEU A 33 -11.06 1.77 -7.12
N GLU A 34 -9.91 1.12 -7.18
CA GLU A 34 -9.51 0.08 -6.23
C GLU A 34 -9.40 0.62 -4.80
N VAL A 35 -8.75 1.78 -4.59
CA VAL A 35 -8.65 2.35 -3.25
C VAL A 35 -10.03 2.78 -2.73
N GLN A 36 -10.88 3.32 -3.60
CA GLN A 36 -12.21 3.84 -3.24
C GLN A 36 -13.26 2.75 -3.01
N GLN A 37 -13.28 1.71 -3.85
CA GLN A 37 -14.32 0.69 -3.90
C GLN A 37 -13.86 -0.69 -3.39
N GLY A 38 -12.56 -0.95 -3.38
CA GLY A 38 -11.95 -2.16 -2.81
C GLY A 38 -11.45 -1.92 -1.39
N LEU A 39 -10.38 -1.12 -1.25
CA LEU A 39 -9.71 -0.92 0.03
C LEU A 39 -10.58 -0.20 1.06
N LYS A 40 -11.23 0.92 0.70
CA LYS A 40 -12.02 1.70 1.67
C LYS A 40 -13.15 0.89 2.32
N PRO A 41 -13.95 0.11 1.58
CA PRO A 41 -14.93 -0.80 2.20
C PRO A 41 -14.28 -1.84 3.11
N LEU A 42 -13.13 -2.40 2.72
CA LEU A 42 -12.38 -3.35 3.55
C LEU A 42 -11.94 -2.73 4.88
N LEU A 43 -11.43 -1.49 4.86
CA LEU A 43 -11.08 -0.73 6.07
C LEU A 43 -12.30 -0.45 6.95
N SER A 44 -13.47 -0.25 6.33
CA SER A 44 -14.73 0.03 7.04
C SER A 44 -15.40 -1.22 7.60
N ALA A 45 -14.96 -2.42 7.20
CA ALA A 45 -15.53 -3.69 7.65
C ALA A 45 -15.14 -4.04 9.11
N GLY A 46 -14.19 -3.31 9.71
CA GLY A 46 -13.76 -3.55 11.09
C GLY A 46 -13.03 -4.88 11.27
N LEU A 47 -12.30 -5.33 10.24
CA LEU A 47 -11.46 -6.52 10.34
C LEU A 47 -10.37 -6.30 11.41
N PRO A 48 -10.05 -7.32 12.23
CA PRO A 48 -9.06 -7.17 13.27
C PRO A 48 -7.65 -7.14 12.67
N GLY A 49 -6.82 -6.20 13.11
CA GLY A 49 -5.44 -6.05 12.66
C GLY A 49 -4.51 -7.17 13.10
N SER A 50 -4.97 -8.02 14.03
CA SER A 50 -4.32 -9.27 14.39
C SER A 50 -4.52 -10.40 13.37
N GLN A 51 -5.43 -10.22 12.41
CA GLN A 51 -5.69 -11.18 11.32
C GLN A 51 -5.33 -10.62 9.95
N VAL A 52 -5.43 -9.31 9.76
CA VAL A 52 -5.17 -8.68 8.46
C VAL A 52 -4.22 -7.51 8.58
N ARG A 53 -3.18 -7.50 7.76
CA ARG A 53 -2.26 -6.38 7.60
C ARG A 53 -2.31 -5.88 6.16
N VAL A 54 -2.19 -4.57 5.99
CA VAL A 54 -2.27 -3.91 4.69
C VAL A 54 -1.05 -3.04 4.45
N ALA A 55 -0.43 -3.18 3.27
CA ALA A 55 0.50 -2.20 2.72
C ALA A 55 -0.17 -1.50 1.54
N LEU A 56 -0.07 -0.17 1.50
CA LEU A 56 -0.55 0.67 0.41
C LEU A 56 0.62 1.53 -0.05
N LEU A 57 1.22 1.19 -1.18
CA LEU A 57 2.47 1.82 -1.65
C LEU A 57 2.30 2.38 -3.07
N PRO A 58 2.80 3.59 -3.34
CA PRO A 58 2.79 4.07 -4.71
C PRO A 58 3.72 3.20 -5.57
N TRP A 59 3.26 2.88 -6.78
CA TRP A 59 4.00 2.24 -7.84
C TRP A 59 4.43 3.27 -8.86
N THR A 60 5.69 3.21 -9.24
CA THR A 60 6.30 4.21 -10.09
C THR A 60 7.20 3.56 -11.13
N THR A 61 7.37 4.22 -12.28
CA THR A 61 8.01 3.66 -13.48
C THR A 61 9.51 3.90 -13.56
N GLY A 62 10.14 4.30 -12.46
CA GLY A 62 11.58 4.50 -12.40
C GLY A 62 12.38 3.21 -12.53
N SER A 63 13.69 3.37 -12.69
CA SER A 63 14.65 2.28 -12.83
C SER A 63 15.35 2.01 -11.51
N PHE A 64 16.03 0.86 -11.42
CA PHE A 64 16.98 0.60 -10.34
C PHE A 64 18.38 1.05 -10.75
N GLY A 65 19.10 1.68 -9.81
CA GLY A 65 20.49 2.09 -9.98
C GLY A 65 21.45 0.90 -9.90
N ALA A 66 22.74 1.19 -10.15
CA ALA A 66 23.81 0.19 -10.00
C ALA A 66 23.99 -0.28 -8.55
N ASP A 67 23.51 0.50 -7.59
CA ASP A 67 23.42 0.18 -6.17
C ASP A 67 22.22 -0.71 -5.81
N GLY A 68 21.37 -1.06 -6.78
CA GLY A 68 20.15 -1.83 -6.56
C GLY A 68 19.01 -1.03 -5.90
N LEU A 69 19.15 0.29 -5.80
CA LEU A 69 18.14 1.16 -5.23
C LEU A 69 17.24 1.74 -6.32
N TYR A 70 15.95 1.89 -6.02
CA TYR A 70 14.98 2.52 -6.90
C TYR A 70 15.38 3.99 -7.13
N ILE A 71 15.38 4.49 -8.37
CA ILE A 71 15.71 5.88 -8.69
C ILE A 71 14.42 6.62 -9.03
N PRO A 72 13.94 7.52 -8.15
CA PRO A 72 12.79 8.34 -8.45
C PRO A 72 13.00 9.23 -9.68
N THR A 73 12.00 9.27 -10.54
CA THR A 73 11.93 10.13 -11.72
C THR A 73 11.09 11.37 -11.45
N PRO A 74 11.08 12.38 -12.34
CA PRO A 74 10.18 13.54 -12.18
C PRO A 74 8.70 13.17 -12.06
N ASN A 75 8.25 12.05 -12.65
CA ASN A 75 6.88 11.57 -12.54
C ASN A 75 6.54 11.03 -11.13
N ASP A 76 7.55 10.80 -10.29
CA ASP A 76 7.39 10.22 -8.96
C ASP A 76 7.26 11.29 -7.88
N ILE A 77 7.44 12.57 -8.24
CA ILE A 77 7.42 13.70 -7.29
C ILE A 77 6.08 13.78 -6.56
N GLU A 78 4.97 13.46 -7.24
CA GLU A 78 3.66 13.44 -6.61
C GLU A 78 3.51 12.31 -5.58
N ALA A 79 4.17 11.17 -5.82
CA ALA A 79 4.17 10.05 -4.87
C ALA A 79 4.94 10.37 -3.57
N PHE A 80 5.78 11.42 -3.56
CA PHE A 80 6.51 11.83 -2.36
C PHE A 80 5.57 12.19 -1.22
N SER A 81 4.46 12.89 -1.49
CA SER A 81 3.47 13.23 -0.45
C SER A 81 2.88 11.97 0.19
N HIS A 82 2.63 10.93 -0.62
CA HIS A 82 2.06 9.67 -0.18
C HIS A 82 3.05 8.87 0.68
N VAL A 83 4.30 8.69 0.25
CA VAL A 83 5.32 8.01 1.08
C VAL A 83 5.64 8.79 2.36
N CYS A 84 5.63 10.12 2.29
CA CYS A 84 5.82 10.99 3.44
C CYS A 84 4.70 10.85 4.47
N ALA A 85 3.44 10.67 4.03
CA ALA A 85 2.32 10.36 4.91
C ALA A 85 2.46 8.96 5.54
N LEU A 86 2.89 7.97 4.76
CA LEU A 86 3.05 6.58 5.20
C LEU A 86 4.12 6.38 6.29
N ARG A 87 5.06 7.31 6.48
CA ARG A 87 6.00 7.31 7.62
C ARG A 87 5.30 7.17 8.98
N SER A 88 4.09 7.72 9.10
CA SER A 88 3.35 7.74 10.36
C SER A 88 2.67 6.43 10.71
N GLY A 89 2.58 5.46 9.78
CA GLY A 89 1.91 4.19 10.10
C GLY A 89 1.68 3.22 8.95
N GLY A 90 2.60 3.11 7.98
CA GLY A 90 2.42 2.17 6.86
C GLY A 90 3.61 1.99 5.93
N PHE A 91 4.78 2.53 6.25
CA PHE A 91 5.94 2.48 5.36
C PHE A 91 7.11 1.67 5.93
N PRO A 92 7.77 0.82 5.11
CA PRO A 92 7.23 0.18 3.90
C PRO A 92 6.43 -1.09 4.25
N GLU A 93 6.36 -1.45 5.54
CA GLU A 93 5.79 -2.70 5.99
C GLU A 93 4.27 -2.63 6.16
N PRO A 94 3.56 -3.74 5.90
CA PRO A 94 2.13 -3.83 6.13
C PRO A 94 1.76 -3.46 7.56
N SER A 95 0.77 -2.61 7.73
CA SER A 95 0.26 -2.20 9.04
C SER A 95 -1.03 -2.95 9.39
N PRO A 96 -1.32 -3.19 10.68
CA PRO A 96 -2.62 -3.73 11.09
C PRO A 96 -3.76 -2.94 10.45
N ILE A 97 -4.75 -3.63 9.87
CA ILE A 97 -5.82 -2.96 9.10
C ILE A 97 -6.66 -1.99 9.95
N ASP A 98 -6.73 -2.23 11.26
CA ASP A 98 -7.44 -1.42 12.25
C ASP A 98 -6.55 -0.33 12.90
N SER A 99 -5.30 -0.17 12.44
CA SER A 99 -4.38 0.84 12.94
C SER A 99 -4.93 2.25 12.65
N PRO A 100 -5.17 3.11 13.66
CA PRO A 100 -5.64 4.48 13.43
C PRO A 100 -4.70 5.28 12.53
N ALA A 101 -3.39 5.06 12.66
CA ALA A 101 -2.40 5.72 11.81
C ALA A 101 -2.53 5.28 10.34
N PHE A 102 -2.73 3.99 10.09
CA PHE A 102 -2.92 3.48 8.74
C PHE A 102 -4.24 3.99 8.12
N LEU A 103 -5.33 4.00 8.89
CA LEU A 103 -6.63 4.51 8.43
C LEU A 103 -6.55 5.97 8.02
N ASN A 104 -5.86 6.80 8.80
CA ASN A 104 -5.65 8.21 8.48
C ASN A 104 -4.82 8.40 7.19
N VAL A 105 -3.74 7.62 7.05
CA VAL A 105 -2.90 7.68 5.84
C VAL A 105 -3.63 7.20 4.60
N ALA A 106 -4.36 6.08 4.67
CA ALA A 106 -5.17 5.57 3.56
C ALA A 106 -6.25 6.59 3.15
N GLY A 107 -6.85 7.28 4.12
CA GLY A 107 -7.78 8.38 3.87
C GLY A 107 -7.13 9.55 3.13
N PHE A 108 -5.94 9.98 3.57
CA PHE A 108 -5.18 11.02 2.88
C PHE A 108 -4.84 10.62 1.45
N ILE A 109 -4.30 9.42 1.22
CA ILE A 109 -3.95 8.92 -0.11
C ILE A 109 -5.18 8.90 -1.02
N LEU A 110 -6.32 8.40 -0.55
CA LEU A 110 -7.55 8.41 -1.33
C LEU A 110 -7.99 9.83 -1.71
N CYS A 111 -7.96 10.76 -0.77
CA CYS A 111 -8.33 12.16 -1.03
C CYS A 111 -7.39 12.84 -2.02
N ASP A 112 -6.07 12.65 -1.88
CA ASP A 112 -5.07 13.24 -2.77
C ASP A 112 -5.11 12.61 -4.17
N LEU A 113 -5.31 11.28 -4.27
CA LEU A 113 -5.52 10.59 -5.55
C LEU A 113 -6.73 11.11 -6.32
N ASP A 114 -7.85 11.41 -5.64
CA ASP A 114 -9.02 11.99 -6.30
C ASP A 114 -8.69 13.35 -6.94
N HIS A 115 -7.92 14.19 -6.25
CA HIS A 115 -7.47 15.48 -6.81
C HIS A 115 -6.44 15.33 -7.94
N LEU A 116 -5.64 14.26 -7.94
CA LEU A 116 -4.64 13.96 -8.98
C LEU A 116 -5.25 13.38 -10.26
N ILE A 117 -6.34 12.60 -10.13
CA ILE A 117 -6.90 11.80 -11.22
C ILE A 117 -8.18 12.39 -11.79
N ASN A 118 -9.02 13.01 -10.96
CA ASN A 118 -10.29 13.56 -11.40
C ASN A 118 -10.05 14.84 -12.22
N PRO A 119 -10.43 14.87 -13.51
CA PRO A 119 -10.13 16.01 -14.39
C PRO A 119 -10.89 17.28 -14.01
N ASN A 120 -11.89 17.20 -13.14
CA ASN A 120 -12.65 18.35 -12.65
C ASN A 120 -12.08 18.95 -11.36
N LEU A 121 -11.06 18.32 -10.79
CA LEU A 121 -10.38 18.78 -9.58
C LEU A 121 -8.99 19.27 -9.95
N VAL A 122 -8.48 20.20 -9.16
CA VAL A 122 -7.11 20.68 -9.26
C VAL A 122 -6.35 20.15 -8.07
N ARG A 123 -5.20 19.52 -8.34
CA ARG A 123 -4.24 19.23 -7.30
C ARG A 123 -3.24 20.39 -7.15
N ASP A 124 -3.33 21.09 -6.02
CA ASP A 124 -2.38 22.11 -5.59
C ASP A 124 -2.00 21.93 -4.10
N GLU A 125 -1.14 22.80 -3.57
CA GLU A 125 -0.70 22.69 -2.17
C GLU A 125 -1.88 22.79 -1.18
N ALA A 126 -2.87 23.64 -1.48
CA ALA A 126 -4.00 23.87 -0.59
C ALA A 126 -4.89 22.63 -0.52
N THR A 127 -5.12 21.94 -1.63
CA THR A 127 -5.94 20.71 -1.64
C THR A 127 -5.24 19.55 -0.94
N ALA A 128 -3.93 19.34 -1.15
CA ALA A 128 -3.20 18.33 -0.38
C ALA A 128 -3.16 18.62 1.12
N ARG A 129 -2.97 19.89 1.49
CA ARG A 129 -3.07 20.32 2.88
C ARG A 129 -4.44 20.01 3.47
N ALA A 130 -5.52 20.30 2.72
CA ALA A 130 -6.88 20.03 3.16
C ALA A 130 -7.10 18.52 3.37
N CYS A 131 -6.64 17.67 2.45
CA CYS A 131 -6.67 16.22 2.61
C CYS A 131 -5.89 15.77 3.86
N ALA A 132 -4.69 16.29 4.10
CA ALA A 132 -3.91 15.94 5.29
C ALA A 132 -4.64 16.31 6.59
N LEU A 133 -5.17 17.54 6.66
CA LEU A 133 -5.91 18.03 7.84
C LEU A 133 -7.20 17.25 8.08
N GLN A 134 -7.93 16.87 7.03
CA GLN A 134 -9.15 16.06 7.12
C GLN A 134 -8.91 14.73 7.86
N TYR A 135 -7.72 14.14 7.69
CA TYR A 135 -7.33 12.89 8.32
C TYR A 135 -6.35 13.06 9.49
N GLY A 136 -6.24 14.27 10.03
CA GLY A 136 -5.42 14.54 11.22
C GLY A 136 -3.91 14.35 11.01
N LEU A 137 -3.43 14.39 9.77
CA LEU A 137 -2.01 14.28 9.45
C LEU A 137 -1.35 15.66 9.49
N PRO A 138 -0.12 15.79 10.03
CA PRO A 138 0.61 17.04 10.02
C PRO A 138 1.00 17.40 8.59
N TRP A 139 0.56 18.57 8.11
CA TRP A 139 1.01 19.10 6.82
C TRP A 139 2.40 19.75 6.93
N GLU A 140 2.60 20.61 7.94
CA GLU A 140 3.83 21.37 8.15
C GLU A 140 4.61 20.89 9.40
N GLY A 141 5.80 21.46 9.60
CA GLY A 141 6.69 21.16 10.74
C GLY A 141 7.66 20.02 10.44
N ALA A 142 8.47 19.64 11.44
CA ALA A 142 9.55 18.67 11.28
C ALA A 142 9.07 17.26 10.86
N GLY A 143 7.83 16.90 11.20
CA GLY A 143 7.19 15.65 10.77
C GLY A 143 6.12 15.84 9.69
N GLY A 144 5.97 17.06 9.16
CA GLY A 144 4.92 17.38 8.19
C GLY A 144 5.14 16.73 6.83
N ILE A 145 4.04 16.43 6.13
CA ILE A 145 4.07 15.88 4.78
C ILE A 145 4.78 16.86 3.81
N LYS A 146 4.51 18.17 3.91
CA LYS A 146 5.13 19.20 3.06
C LYS A 146 6.64 19.22 3.19
N THR A 147 7.14 19.35 4.42
CA THR A 147 8.59 19.38 4.71
C THR A 147 9.31 18.14 4.17
N CYS A 148 8.67 16.98 4.24
CA CYS A 148 9.23 15.73 3.71
C CYS A 148 9.19 15.65 2.18
N THR A 149 8.19 16.24 1.54
CA THR A 149 7.96 16.19 0.09
C THR A 149 8.84 17.18 -0.68
N GLU A 150 9.06 18.37 -0.13
CA GLU A 150 9.75 19.46 -0.81
C GLU A 150 11.27 19.25 -0.92
N GLY A 151 11.85 19.75 -2.01
CA GLY A 151 13.30 19.69 -2.24
C GLY A 151 13.75 18.73 -3.35
N GLY A 152 12.81 18.07 -4.04
CA GLY A 152 13.09 17.21 -5.19
C GLY A 152 14.05 16.07 -4.81
N PRO A 153 15.20 15.89 -5.50
CA PRO A 153 16.21 14.88 -5.14
C PRO A 153 16.82 15.02 -3.73
N ARG A 154 16.65 16.17 -3.07
CA ARG A 154 17.12 16.40 -1.69
C ARG A 154 16.01 16.23 -0.65
N SER A 155 14.78 15.94 -1.09
CA SER A 155 13.65 15.72 -0.19
C SER A 155 13.80 14.40 0.58
N GLU A 156 13.13 14.32 1.72
CA GLU A 156 13.02 13.06 2.45
C GLU A 156 12.16 12.05 1.66
N GLY A 157 11.12 12.51 0.96
CA GLY A 157 10.30 11.69 0.06
C GLY A 157 11.13 10.96 -1.00
N TYR A 158 12.06 11.66 -1.64
CA TYR A 158 13.04 11.04 -2.54
C TYR A 158 13.88 9.99 -1.81
N SER A 159 14.39 10.33 -0.62
CA SER A 159 15.24 9.43 0.18
C SER A 159 14.50 8.17 0.64
N LEU A 160 13.20 8.27 0.92
CA LEU A 160 12.34 7.13 1.27
C LEU A 160 12.19 6.18 0.09
N MET A 161 11.86 6.71 -1.10
CA MET A 161 11.72 5.90 -2.31
C MET A 161 13.05 5.35 -2.80
N HIS A 162 14.13 6.12 -2.72
CA HIS A 162 15.49 5.64 -3.01
C HIS A 162 16.06 4.75 -1.90
N GLY A 163 15.35 4.56 -0.79
CA GLY A 163 15.79 3.74 0.32
C GLY A 163 15.70 2.24 0.00
N ALA A 164 16.57 1.45 0.66
CA ALA A 164 16.59 -0.01 0.52
C ALA A 164 15.23 -0.65 0.81
N ALA A 165 14.50 -0.12 1.80
CA ALA A 165 13.23 -0.67 2.25
C ALA A 165 12.14 -0.59 1.16
N TYR A 166 12.00 0.58 0.51
CA TYR A 166 11.10 0.74 -0.64
C TYR A 166 11.57 -0.06 -1.85
N SER A 167 12.88 -0.01 -2.13
CA SER A 167 13.49 -0.73 -3.25
C SER A 167 13.24 -2.23 -3.18
N MET A 168 13.34 -2.84 -2.00
CA MET A 168 13.03 -4.25 -1.79
C MET A 168 11.55 -4.56 -2.01
N LYS A 169 10.62 -3.70 -1.55
CA LYS A 169 9.18 -3.89 -1.78
C LYS A 169 8.84 -3.80 -3.26
N VAL A 170 9.31 -2.77 -3.96
CA VAL A 170 9.02 -2.59 -5.39
C VAL A 170 9.68 -3.68 -6.23
N SER A 171 10.96 -4.01 -6.00
CA SER A 171 11.63 -5.09 -6.75
C SER A 171 11.00 -6.45 -6.48
N GLY A 172 10.59 -6.74 -5.24
CA GLY A 172 9.87 -7.96 -4.90
C GLY A 172 8.51 -8.05 -5.58
N ALA A 173 7.76 -6.96 -5.64
CA ALA A 173 6.52 -6.92 -6.41
C ALA A 173 6.79 -7.06 -7.92
N GLN A 174 7.79 -6.38 -8.48
CA GLN A 174 8.21 -6.53 -9.88
C GLN A 174 8.54 -7.97 -10.25
N SER A 175 9.26 -8.70 -9.40
CA SER A 175 9.63 -10.10 -9.66
C SER A 175 8.44 -11.07 -9.63
N ARG A 176 7.28 -10.62 -9.17
CA ARG A 176 6.04 -11.41 -9.05
C ARG A 176 4.92 -10.86 -9.93
N LEU A 177 5.22 -9.88 -10.79
CA LEU A 177 4.25 -9.39 -11.76
C LEU A 177 3.78 -10.52 -12.66
N GLY A 178 2.50 -10.42 -13.03
CA GLY A 178 1.85 -11.39 -13.86
C GLY A 178 2.24 -11.28 -15.33
N PRO A 179 1.27 -11.26 -16.26
CA PRO A 179 1.58 -11.16 -17.68
C PRO A 179 2.27 -9.82 -18.00
N PRO A 180 3.04 -9.73 -19.11
CA PRO A 180 3.83 -8.54 -19.46
C PRO A 180 3.04 -7.24 -19.62
N ASP A 181 1.73 -7.33 -19.83
CA ASP A 181 0.78 -6.23 -19.98
C ASP A 181 0.09 -5.84 -18.66
N SER A 182 0.52 -6.38 -17.53
CA SER A 182 -0.02 -6.02 -16.22
C SER A 182 0.13 -4.52 -15.96
N THR A 183 -0.98 -3.87 -15.63
CA THR A 183 -1.02 -2.47 -15.21
C THR A 183 -1.49 -2.33 -13.78
N THR A 184 -1.09 -1.27 -13.09
CA THR A 184 -1.56 -0.96 -11.74
C THR A 184 -3.10 -0.81 -11.70
N PRO A 185 -3.75 -1.12 -10.56
CA PRO A 185 -3.13 -1.52 -9.30
C PRO A 185 -2.65 -2.97 -9.31
N PHE A 186 -1.53 -3.24 -8.64
CA PHE A 186 -1.10 -4.61 -8.36
C PHE A 186 -1.48 -4.97 -6.93
N ILE A 187 -2.27 -6.02 -6.80
CA ILE A 187 -2.82 -6.45 -5.51
C ILE A 187 -2.22 -7.81 -5.19
N TYR A 188 -1.66 -7.98 -4.00
CA TYR A 188 -1.08 -9.22 -3.54
C TYR A 188 -1.75 -9.68 -2.26
N LEU A 189 -2.10 -10.96 -2.18
CA LEU A 189 -2.50 -11.63 -0.94
C LEU A 189 -1.44 -12.66 -0.57
N ASP A 190 -0.78 -12.45 0.57
CA ASP A 190 0.36 -13.22 1.05
C ASP A 190 1.47 -13.34 0.00
N GLY A 191 1.78 -12.21 -0.64
CA GLY A 191 2.81 -12.13 -1.68
C GLY A 191 2.42 -12.74 -3.02
N ARG A 192 1.19 -13.25 -3.19
CA ARG A 192 0.69 -13.81 -4.46
C ARG A 192 -0.19 -12.78 -5.16
N MET A 193 0.12 -12.47 -6.41
CA MET A 193 -0.64 -11.48 -7.18
C MET A 193 -2.05 -11.97 -7.44
N LEU A 194 -3.04 -11.12 -7.18
CA LEU A 194 -4.45 -11.38 -7.45
C LEU A 194 -4.82 -10.90 -8.86
N ASP A 195 -5.73 -11.64 -9.48
CA ASP A 195 -6.46 -11.25 -10.68
C ASP A 195 -7.85 -10.77 -10.25
N CYS A 196 -8.09 -9.47 -10.45
CA CYS A 196 -9.28 -8.78 -9.99
C CYS A 196 -10.05 -8.25 -11.21
N PRO A 197 -11.15 -8.92 -11.62
CA PRO A 197 -11.96 -8.50 -12.77
C PRO A 197 -12.61 -7.12 -12.57
N GLY A 198 -12.68 -6.64 -11.34
CA GLY A 198 -13.18 -5.31 -10.99
C GLY A 198 -12.71 -4.89 -9.58
N PRO A 199 -13.01 -3.65 -9.18
CA PRO A 199 -12.47 -3.07 -7.95
C PRO A 199 -13.11 -3.61 -6.66
N THR A 200 -14.11 -4.49 -6.77
CA THR A 200 -14.85 -5.06 -5.63
C THR A 200 -14.67 -6.57 -5.51
N SER A 201 -13.93 -7.21 -6.41
CA SER A 201 -13.75 -8.66 -6.39
C SER A 201 -12.46 -9.10 -7.06
N CYS A 202 -11.83 -10.09 -6.45
CA CYS A 202 -10.76 -10.87 -7.05
C CYS A 202 -11.23 -12.32 -7.21
N ALA A 203 -10.89 -12.93 -8.34
CA ALA A 203 -11.36 -14.26 -8.70
C ALA A 203 -10.24 -15.29 -8.65
N ASN A 204 -9.02 -14.88 -9.01
CA ASN A 204 -7.90 -15.79 -9.16
C ASN A 204 -6.62 -15.26 -8.50
N ILE A 205 -5.69 -16.17 -8.27
CA ILE A 205 -4.28 -15.91 -8.04
C ILE A 205 -3.55 -16.14 -9.35
N TRP A 206 -2.69 -15.21 -9.72
CA TRP A 206 -1.80 -15.38 -10.86
C TRP A 206 -0.58 -16.23 -10.48
N LEU A 207 -0.29 -17.25 -11.30
CA LEU A 207 0.87 -18.12 -11.19
C LEU A 207 1.62 -18.15 -12.54
N PRO A 208 2.92 -18.49 -12.55
CA PRO A 208 3.66 -18.73 -13.79
C PRO A 208 3.03 -19.80 -14.70
N SER A 209 2.30 -20.75 -14.12
CA SER A 209 1.60 -21.83 -14.83
C SER A 209 0.19 -21.47 -15.30
N GLY A 210 -0.30 -20.26 -15.01
CA GLY A 210 -1.66 -19.82 -15.31
C GLY A 210 -2.42 -19.28 -14.09
N MET A 211 -3.74 -19.21 -14.19
CA MET A 211 -4.60 -18.72 -13.10
C MET A 211 -5.06 -19.86 -12.19
N GLN A 212 -5.04 -19.63 -10.89
CA GLN A 212 -5.65 -20.52 -9.90
C GLN A 212 -6.83 -19.79 -9.24
N PRO A 213 -8.06 -20.36 -9.25
CA PRO A 213 -9.18 -19.77 -8.53
C PRO A 213 -8.89 -19.58 -7.05
N LEU A 214 -9.34 -18.46 -6.49
CA LEU A 214 -9.33 -18.27 -5.04
C LEU A 214 -10.22 -19.33 -4.36
N PRO A 215 -9.85 -19.82 -3.17
CA PRO A 215 -10.73 -20.69 -2.39
C PRO A 215 -12.08 -20.01 -2.20
N SER A 216 -13.16 -20.75 -2.44
CA SER A 216 -14.49 -20.25 -2.08
C SER A 216 -14.58 -20.13 -0.55
N PRO A 217 -15.15 -19.02 -0.03
CA PRO A 217 -15.38 -18.86 1.40
C PRO A 217 -16.33 -19.94 1.97
#